data_AF-A0AAV9CH99-F1
#
_entry.id   AF-A0AAV9CH99-F1
#
_cell.length_a   1.000
_cell.length_b   1.000
_cell.length_c   1.000
_cell.angle_alpha   90.00
_cell.angle_beta   90.00
_cell.angle_gamma   90.00
#
_symmetry.space_group_name_H-M   'P 1'
#
loop_
_entity.id
_entity.type
_entity.pdbx_description
1 polymer ?
#
loop_
_entity_poly.entity_id
_entity_poly.type
_entity_poly.pdbx_seq_one_letter_code
_entity_poly.pdbx_strand_id
1 'polypeptide(L)'
;MEEMDNEVDVIQSRPGQGNYMKELQCDLSDGEWVHDRSYPLYRAGCPYISSGLSCQRNGRPDSDYEKWRWRPHGCSMPRFNALDFLERLRRKRLMMVGDSIARNQWESLVCLVEGVIPSDRKDFEASIEFDWAPLLVELDQGPDTDRILRLDSIERNARTWRGVDILVFDSAHWWTHAGKWSSWDLYMEDGRLVRDMNPMVAYEKGLTTWAKWVSLNLNPTETRIIFRSASARHNRDNGWQCYNQKEPLQYLGSKARRIPVQTRVLKDVLNRMSFPVYLQEITAMSSLRRDGHPSAYAEPVYDSDPGSHASDCTHWCLPGVPDSWNEMLYALLL
;
A
#
# COMPACT_ATOMS: atom_id res chain seq x y z
N MET A 1 -40.37 -19.13 -36.01
CA MET A 1 -40.61 -18.64 -34.65
C MET A 1 -39.23 -18.31 -34.09
N GLU A 2 -38.51 -17.35 -34.68
CA GLU A 2 -38.72 -15.88 -34.58
C GLU A 2 -38.74 -15.45 -33.12
N GLU A 3 -37.61 -14.92 -32.64
CA GLU A 3 -37.34 -13.48 -32.39
C GLU A 3 -37.79 -13.10 -30.96
N MET A 4 -37.12 -12.27 -30.16
CA MET A 4 -36.11 -11.25 -30.39
C MET A 4 -35.51 -10.79 -29.02
N ASP A 5 -34.21 -10.52 -29.01
CA ASP A 5 -33.49 -9.32 -28.52
C ASP A 5 -33.71 -8.58 -27.18
N ASN A 6 -32.59 -7.91 -26.83
CA ASN A 6 -32.32 -6.77 -25.94
C ASN A 6 -31.80 -7.11 -24.52
N GLU A 7 -30.73 -6.53 -24.00
CA GLU A 7 -29.78 -5.50 -24.46
C GLU A 7 -28.61 -5.58 -23.47
N VAL A 8 -27.37 -5.71 -23.94
CA VAL A 8 -26.20 -5.51 -23.07
C VAL A 8 -25.89 -4.01 -23.12
N ASP A 9 -26.25 -3.31 -22.05
CA ASP A 9 -26.02 -1.87 -21.94
C ASP A 9 -24.51 -1.56 -21.98
N VAL A 10 -24.06 -1.17 -23.17
CA VAL A 10 -22.83 -0.45 -23.42
C VAL A 10 -23.04 0.98 -22.93
N ILE A 11 -22.68 1.28 -21.68
CA ILE A 11 -22.61 2.68 -21.26
C ILE A 11 -21.30 3.28 -21.73
N GLN A 12 -21.45 4.01 -22.82
CA GLN A 12 -20.49 4.89 -23.45
C GLN A 12 -19.74 5.76 -22.44
N SER A 13 -18.42 5.68 -22.51
CA SER A 13 -17.49 6.71 -22.07
C SER A 13 -17.90 8.07 -22.64
N ARG A 14 -18.10 9.07 -21.78
CA ARG A 14 -18.23 10.47 -22.20
C ARG A 14 -16.97 10.89 -22.97
N PRO A 15 -17.09 11.56 -24.13
CA PRO A 15 -15.94 12.10 -24.84
C PRO A 15 -15.51 13.41 -24.18
N GLY A 16 -14.43 13.34 -23.41
CA GLY A 16 -13.78 14.48 -22.77
C GLY A 16 -13.08 14.06 -21.50
N GLN A 17 -11.75 13.97 -21.55
CA GLN A 17 -10.82 13.60 -20.44
C GLN A 17 -10.59 12.11 -20.15
N GLY A 18 -10.48 11.28 -21.20
CA GLY A 18 -10.00 9.89 -21.11
C GLY A 18 -8.55 9.68 -21.54
N ASN A 19 -7.64 10.64 -21.31
CA ASN A 19 -6.26 10.59 -21.85
C ASN A 19 -5.17 10.12 -20.87
N TYR A 20 -5.48 9.75 -19.62
CA TYR A 20 -4.44 9.38 -18.64
C TYR A 20 -4.10 7.88 -18.58
N MET A 21 -4.87 7.01 -19.24
CA MET A 21 -4.59 5.56 -19.32
C MET A 21 -3.87 5.15 -20.62
N LYS A 22 -3.40 6.10 -21.43
CA LYS A 22 -2.86 5.80 -22.76
C LYS A 22 -1.36 5.50 -22.80
N GLU A 23 -0.64 5.62 -21.67
CA GLU A 23 0.82 5.46 -21.63
C GLU A 23 1.34 4.29 -20.78
N LEU A 24 0.47 3.45 -20.21
CA LEU A 24 0.83 2.05 -19.97
C LEU A 24 -0.13 1.16 -20.76
N GLN A 25 0.32 0.61 -21.89
CA GLN A 25 -0.35 -0.49 -22.59
C GLN A 25 -0.44 -1.78 -21.74
N CYS A 26 0.05 -1.75 -20.50
CA CYS A 26 0.14 -2.89 -19.61
C CYS A 26 -0.50 -2.60 -18.26
N ASP A 27 -1.46 -3.43 -17.88
CA ASP A 27 -1.95 -3.49 -16.52
C ASP A 27 -0.92 -4.22 -15.64
N LEU A 28 -0.14 -3.47 -14.86
CA LEU A 28 0.87 -4.03 -13.96
C LEU A 28 0.23 -4.83 -12.80
N SER A 29 -1.07 -4.67 -12.55
CA SER A 29 -1.80 -5.35 -11.47
C SER A 29 -2.35 -6.73 -11.86
N ASP A 30 -2.37 -7.04 -13.16
CA ASP A 30 -2.79 -8.34 -13.69
C ASP A 30 -1.58 -9.20 -14.08
N GLY A 31 -1.40 -10.30 -13.38
CA GLY A 31 -0.19 -11.11 -13.47
C GLY A 31 -0.18 -12.31 -12.54
N GLU A 32 1.01 -12.88 -12.40
CA GLU A 32 1.24 -14.06 -11.58
C GLU A 32 2.58 -13.98 -10.84
N TRP A 33 2.69 -14.73 -9.75
CA TRP A 33 3.96 -14.91 -9.05
C TRP A 33 4.76 -16.03 -9.70
N VAL A 34 5.99 -15.72 -10.09
CA VAL A 34 6.94 -16.69 -10.63
C VAL A 34 8.13 -16.84 -9.71
N HIS A 35 8.59 -18.08 -9.54
CA HIS A 35 9.78 -18.35 -8.76
C HIS A 35 11.02 -17.91 -9.55
N ASP A 36 11.86 -17.06 -8.95
CA ASP A 36 13.07 -16.50 -9.52
C ASP A 36 14.23 -16.61 -8.53
N ARG A 37 15.23 -17.44 -8.88
CA ARG A 37 16.40 -17.71 -8.03
C ARG A 37 17.29 -16.48 -7.81
N SER A 38 17.15 -15.45 -8.62
CA SER A 38 17.90 -14.20 -8.49
C SER A 38 17.35 -13.28 -7.39
N TYR A 39 16.19 -13.59 -6.79
CA TYR A 39 15.64 -12.89 -5.64
C TYR A 39 16.20 -13.47 -4.33
N PRO A 40 16.14 -12.74 -3.19
CA PRO A 40 15.68 -11.36 -3.05
C PRO A 40 16.63 -10.32 -3.68
N LEU A 41 16.16 -9.08 -3.80
CA LEU A 41 16.92 -7.97 -4.39
C LEU A 41 18.03 -7.43 -3.46
N TYR A 42 17.92 -7.73 -2.16
CA TYR A 42 18.91 -7.39 -1.15
C TYR A 42 18.91 -8.46 -0.04
N ARG A 43 19.94 -8.49 0.80
CA ARG A 43 20.05 -9.47 1.89
C ARG A 43 19.19 -9.06 3.09
N ALA A 44 18.65 -10.04 3.82
CA ALA A 44 17.89 -9.82 5.08
C ALA A 44 18.68 -9.11 6.22
N GLY A 45 19.96 -8.83 6.01
CA GLY A 45 20.83 -8.10 6.94
C GLY A 45 20.70 -6.57 6.91
N CYS A 46 19.83 -5.99 6.08
CA CYS A 46 19.67 -4.53 6.01
C CYS A 46 19.37 -3.92 7.41
N PRO A 47 20.13 -2.90 7.85
CA PRO A 47 20.02 -2.37 9.21
C PRO A 47 18.77 -1.52 9.46
N TYR A 48 18.09 -1.09 8.38
CA TYR A 48 16.89 -0.24 8.45
C TYR A 48 15.59 -1.02 8.65
N ILE A 49 15.64 -2.35 8.57
CA ILE A 49 14.46 -3.21 8.77
C ILE A 49 14.15 -3.29 10.27
N SER A 50 12.93 -2.90 10.64
CA SER A 50 12.38 -3.08 11.98
C SER A 50 12.37 -4.56 12.39
N SER A 51 12.57 -4.84 13.68
CA SER A 51 12.63 -6.22 14.18
C SER A 51 11.39 -7.04 13.77
N GLY A 52 10.20 -6.43 13.78
CA GLY A 52 8.94 -7.06 13.39
C GLY A 52 8.87 -7.62 11.97
N LEU A 53 9.71 -7.12 11.08
CA LEU A 53 9.72 -7.46 9.66
C LEU A 53 10.93 -8.33 9.28
N SER A 54 11.89 -8.50 10.21
CA SER A 54 13.15 -9.23 10.02
C SER A 54 12.99 -10.74 10.24
N CYS A 55 12.11 -11.39 9.48
CA CYS A 55 11.66 -12.77 9.74
C CYS A 55 12.78 -13.81 9.85
N GLN A 56 13.76 -13.80 8.93
CA GLN A 56 14.93 -14.69 9.00
C GLN A 56 15.74 -14.46 10.29
N ARG A 57 15.95 -13.19 10.67
CA ARG A 57 16.66 -12.82 11.91
C ARG A 57 15.91 -13.27 13.16
N ASN A 58 14.58 -13.30 13.09
CA ASN A 58 13.72 -13.75 14.17
C ASN A 58 13.56 -15.28 14.25
N GLY A 59 14.25 -16.04 13.39
CA GLY A 59 14.28 -17.50 13.44
C GLY A 59 13.33 -18.20 12.47
N ARG A 60 12.76 -17.50 11.47
CA ARG A 60 11.97 -18.15 10.42
C ARG A 60 12.83 -19.16 9.65
N PRO A 61 12.48 -20.47 9.63
CA PRO A 61 13.36 -21.49 9.10
C PRO A 61 13.32 -21.63 7.56
N ASP A 62 12.21 -21.26 6.91
CA ASP A 62 12.06 -21.25 5.46
C ASP A 62 12.38 -19.86 4.88
N SER A 63 12.97 -19.81 3.67
CA SER A 63 13.30 -18.56 2.96
C SER A 63 12.79 -18.50 1.51
N ASP A 64 12.09 -19.52 1.04
CA ASP A 64 11.59 -19.57 -0.35
C ASP A 64 10.54 -18.50 -0.65
N TYR A 65 9.87 -17.95 0.37
CA TYR A 65 8.98 -16.80 0.23
C TYR A 65 9.70 -15.55 -0.34
N GLU A 66 11.02 -15.46 -0.18
CA GLU A 66 11.85 -14.38 -0.72
C GLU A 66 12.15 -14.55 -2.21
N LYS A 67 11.85 -15.72 -2.80
CA LYS A 67 12.26 -16.11 -4.17
C LYS A 67 11.18 -15.89 -5.22
N TRP A 68 10.19 -15.06 -4.94
CA TRP A 68 9.05 -14.83 -5.82
C TRP A 68 9.11 -13.43 -6.45
N ARG A 69 8.90 -13.38 -7.75
CA ARG A 69 8.78 -12.16 -8.55
C ARG A 69 7.39 -12.04 -9.14
N TRP A 70 6.81 -10.85 -9.12
CA TRP A 70 5.58 -10.57 -9.84
C TRP A 70 5.84 -10.40 -11.35
N ARG A 71 5.09 -11.11 -12.18
CA ARG A 71 5.15 -11.04 -13.64
C ARG A 71 3.78 -10.63 -14.18
N PRO A 72 3.62 -9.39 -14.69
CA PRO A 72 2.40 -9.00 -15.39
C PRO A 72 2.14 -9.88 -16.62
N HIS A 73 0.87 -10.13 -16.97
CA HIS A 73 0.51 -10.95 -18.13
C HIS A 73 0.76 -10.23 -19.46
N GLY A 74 0.51 -8.91 -19.51
CA GLY A 74 0.59 -8.11 -20.73
C GLY A 74 1.95 -7.48 -21.02
N CYS A 75 2.92 -7.55 -20.09
CA CYS A 75 4.24 -6.95 -20.26
C CYS A 75 5.27 -7.46 -19.25
N SER A 76 6.51 -6.97 -19.38
CA SER A 76 7.55 -7.14 -18.37
C SER A 76 7.58 -5.96 -17.40
N MET A 77 7.47 -6.23 -16.10
CA MET A 77 7.80 -5.26 -15.07
C MET A 77 9.33 -5.10 -14.98
N PRO A 78 9.89 -3.88 -15.06
CA PRO A 78 11.33 -3.66 -14.94
C PRO A 78 11.83 -4.14 -13.58
N ARG A 79 12.99 -4.78 -13.56
CA ARG A 79 13.64 -5.12 -12.29
C ARG A 79 14.12 -3.84 -11.61
N PHE A 80 14.02 -3.74 -10.30
CA PHE A 80 14.49 -2.56 -9.56
C PHE A 80 15.97 -2.27 -9.86
N ASN A 81 16.27 -1.06 -10.34
CA ASN A 81 17.63 -0.57 -10.49
C ASN A 81 17.83 0.62 -9.55
N ALA A 82 18.56 0.38 -8.47
CA ALA A 82 18.72 1.38 -7.42
C ALA A 82 19.47 2.64 -7.88
N LEU A 83 20.46 2.52 -8.77
CA LEU A 83 21.19 3.67 -9.29
C LEU A 83 20.32 4.52 -10.22
N ASP A 84 19.55 3.89 -11.12
CA ASP A 84 18.60 4.61 -11.97
C ASP A 84 17.50 5.28 -11.15
N PHE A 85 16.96 4.57 -10.15
CA PHE A 85 15.96 5.11 -9.23
C PHE A 85 16.48 6.35 -8.49
N LEU A 86 17.68 6.28 -7.91
CA LEU A 86 18.29 7.42 -7.23
C LEU A 86 18.62 8.58 -8.18
N GLU A 87 19.03 8.29 -9.41
CA GLU A 87 19.25 9.32 -10.43
C GLU A 87 17.96 10.06 -10.80
N ARG A 88 16.84 9.34 -10.92
CA ARG A 88 15.51 9.93 -11.15
C ARG A 88 15.02 10.77 -9.98
N LEU A 89 15.39 10.38 -8.76
CA LEU A 89 15.14 11.10 -7.52
C LEU A 89 16.17 12.20 -7.22
N ARG A 90 17.15 12.44 -8.10
CA ARG A 90 18.18 13.46 -7.87
C ARG A 90 17.52 14.81 -7.58
N ARG A 91 17.88 15.41 -6.44
CA ARG A 91 17.33 16.68 -5.92
C ARG A 91 15.82 16.69 -5.68
N LYS A 92 15.22 15.51 -5.50
CA LYS A 92 13.79 15.35 -5.25
C LYS A 92 13.53 14.66 -3.92
N ARG A 93 12.33 14.87 -3.42
CA ARG A 93 11.79 14.25 -2.23
C ARG A 93 10.70 13.27 -2.63
N LEU A 94 10.86 12.01 -2.25
CA LEU A 94 9.81 11.00 -2.27
C LEU A 94 9.34 10.78 -0.84
N MET A 95 8.04 10.94 -0.58
CA MET A 95 7.47 10.69 0.74
C MET A 95 6.35 9.65 0.66
N MET A 96 6.47 8.61 1.48
CA MET A 96 5.39 7.64 1.70
C MET A 96 4.56 8.09 2.90
N VAL A 97 3.26 8.27 2.70
CA VAL A 97 2.33 8.78 3.71
C VAL A 97 1.24 7.74 3.95
N GLY A 98 1.06 7.31 5.20
CA GLY A 98 -0.01 6.36 5.50
C GLY A 98 0.18 5.62 6.81
N ASP A 99 -0.25 4.36 6.80
CA ASP A 99 -0.25 3.47 7.95
C ASP A 99 1.04 2.62 8.07
N SER A 100 1.03 1.62 8.95
CA SER A 100 2.18 0.75 9.18
C SER A 100 2.57 -0.08 7.95
N ILE A 101 1.66 -0.29 6.99
CA ILE A 101 1.97 -0.94 5.73
C ILE A 101 2.65 0.04 4.77
N ALA A 102 2.34 1.33 4.82
CA ALA A 102 3.14 2.35 4.12
C ALA A 102 4.59 2.37 4.65
N ARG A 103 4.77 2.31 5.97
CA ARG A 103 6.09 2.16 6.59
C ARG A 103 6.79 0.87 6.15
N ASN A 104 6.07 -0.25 6.07
CA ASN A 104 6.62 -1.53 5.62
C ASN A 104 7.18 -1.45 4.18
N GLN A 105 6.51 -0.72 3.29
CA GLN A 105 7.01 -0.47 1.94
C GLN A 105 8.19 0.51 1.92
N TRP A 106 8.16 1.53 2.78
CA TRP A 106 9.27 2.48 2.92
C TRP A 106 10.55 1.79 3.40
N GLU A 107 10.49 0.91 4.41
CA GLU A 107 11.65 0.15 4.90
C GLU A 107 12.23 -0.76 3.81
N SER A 108 11.37 -1.39 3.00
CA SER A 108 11.79 -2.14 1.79
C SER A 108 12.52 -1.23 0.80
N LEU A 109 11.96 -0.06 0.49
CA LEU A 109 12.55 0.86 -0.48
C LEU A 109 13.92 1.37 -0.02
N VAL A 110 14.05 1.69 1.28
CA VAL A 110 15.34 2.09 1.87
C VAL A 110 16.37 0.98 1.69
N CYS A 111 16.02 -0.27 1.96
CA CYS A 111 16.94 -1.41 1.78
C CYS A 111 17.27 -1.71 0.31
N LEU A 112 16.34 -1.44 -0.62
CA LEU A 112 16.59 -1.59 -2.05
C LEU A 112 17.66 -0.59 -2.55
N VAL A 113 17.73 0.60 -1.97
CA VAL A 113 18.70 1.63 -2.39
C VAL A 113 19.97 1.66 -1.54
N GLU A 114 19.92 1.23 -0.28
CA GLU A 114 21.04 1.29 0.67
C GLU A 114 22.32 0.65 0.13
N GLY A 115 22.20 -0.53 -0.48
CA GLY A 115 23.36 -1.30 -0.95
C GLY A 115 24.15 -0.66 -2.09
N VAL A 116 23.64 0.39 -2.75
CA VAL A 116 24.35 1.11 -3.83
C VAL A 116 24.79 2.51 -3.45
N ILE A 117 24.44 3.00 -2.26
CA ILE A 117 24.85 4.32 -1.77
C ILE A 117 26.26 4.18 -1.20
N PRO A 118 27.31 4.73 -1.86
CA PRO A 118 28.66 4.66 -1.34
C PRO A 118 28.73 5.41 0.00
N SER A 119 29.51 4.90 0.95
CA SER A 119 29.69 5.55 2.26
C SER A 119 30.27 6.97 2.16
N ASP A 120 30.88 7.31 1.02
CA ASP A 120 31.54 8.57 0.70
C ASP A 120 30.79 9.45 -0.32
N ARG A 121 29.67 9.00 -0.91
CA ARG A 121 28.92 9.77 -1.94
C ARG A 121 27.45 9.91 -1.63
N LYS A 122 27.07 11.10 -1.14
CA LYS A 122 25.68 11.56 -1.04
C LYS A 122 25.26 12.40 -2.27
N ASP A 123 25.80 12.07 -3.45
CA ASP A 123 25.79 12.95 -4.61
C ASP A 123 24.42 13.10 -5.28
N PHE A 124 23.41 12.34 -4.87
CA PHE A 124 22.06 12.43 -5.45
C PHE A 124 21.23 13.60 -4.88
N GLU A 125 21.53 14.09 -3.68
CA GLU A 125 20.69 15.09 -2.99
C GLU A 125 19.20 14.65 -2.94
N ALA A 126 18.94 13.35 -2.87
CA ALA A 126 17.61 12.75 -2.85
C ALA A 126 17.16 12.42 -1.42
N SER A 127 15.85 12.50 -1.13
CA SER A 127 15.26 12.02 0.12
C SER A 127 14.15 10.99 -0.12
N ILE A 128 14.12 9.97 0.73
CA ILE A 128 13.08 8.94 0.79
C ILE A 128 12.52 8.97 2.22
N GLU A 129 11.35 9.57 2.36
CA GLU A 129 10.75 9.95 3.64
C GLU A 129 9.52 9.09 3.95
N PHE A 130 9.20 8.96 5.23
CA PHE A 130 7.96 8.36 5.70
C PHE A 130 7.24 9.33 6.64
N ASP A 131 5.94 9.51 6.45
CA ASP A 131 5.10 10.32 7.33
C ASP A 131 3.88 9.52 7.81
N TRP A 132 3.65 9.56 9.12
CA TRP A 132 2.62 8.74 9.78
C TRP A 132 1.27 9.45 9.75
N ALA A 133 0.38 8.98 8.87
CA ALA A 133 -0.99 9.49 8.75
C ALA A 133 -1.93 8.34 8.35
N PRO A 134 -2.18 7.35 9.22
CA PRO A 134 -2.85 6.10 8.86
C PRO A 134 -4.28 6.28 8.33
N LEU A 135 -4.95 7.34 8.78
CA LEU A 135 -6.31 7.72 8.34
C LEU A 135 -6.28 8.93 7.38
N LEU A 136 -5.10 9.48 7.07
CA LEU A 136 -4.86 10.75 6.35
C LEU A 136 -5.45 11.98 7.05
N VAL A 137 -6.74 11.96 7.36
CA VAL A 137 -7.44 12.96 8.16
C VAL A 137 -7.06 12.90 9.64
N GLU A 138 -7.43 13.95 10.37
CA GLU A 138 -6.99 14.19 11.73
C GLU A 138 -7.75 13.32 12.74
N LEU A 139 -7.01 12.79 13.72
CA LEU A 139 -7.54 12.10 14.88
C LEU A 139 -7.22 12.95 16.11
N ASP A 140 -8.26 13.36 16.83
CA ASP A 140 -8.17 14.21 18.01
C ASP A 140 -8.51 13.47 19.29
N GLN A 141 -8.04 14.02 20.40
CA GLN A 141 -8.52 13.66 21.73
C GLN A 141 -9.54 14.71 22.17
N GLY A 142 -10.78 14.26 22.41
CA GLY A 142 -11.86 15.08 22.91
C GLY A 142 -11.74 15.39 24.41
N PRO A 143 -12.62 16.26 24.94
CA PRO A 143 -12.58 16.70 26.35
C PRO A 143 -12.70 15.55 27.35
N ASP A 144 -13.51 14.53 27.03
CA ASP A 144 -13.77 13.37 27.88
C ASP A 144 -12.88 12.17 27.51
N THR A 145 -11.70 12.42 26.95
CA THR A 145 -10.73 11.41 26.44
C THR A 145 -11.20 10.58 25.23
N ASP A 146 -12.43 10.79 24.75
CA ASP A 146 -12.93 10.20 23.50
C ASP A 146 -11.99 10.52 22.33
N ARG A 147 -11.67 9.51 21.51
CA ARG A 147 -10.87 9.69 20.29
C ARG A 147 -11.81 10.05 19.14
N ILE A 148 -11.60 11.22 18.54
CA ILE A 148 -12.52 11.80 17.55
C ILE A 148 -11.84 11.81 16.19
N LEU A 149 -12.39 11.05 15.25
CA LEU A 149 -11.94 11.06 13.85
C LEU A 149 -12.62 12.22 13.10
N ARG A 150 -11.85 13.25 12.73
CA ARG A 150 -12.35 14.43 12.02
C ARG A 150 -12.31 14.22 10.52
N LEU A 151 -13.44 13.87 9.93
CA LEU A 151 -13.52 13.52 8.50
C LEU A 151 -13.32 14.72 7.57
N ASP A 152 -13.45 15.94 8.08
CA ASP A 152 -13.35 17.21 7.37
C ASP A 152 -12.01 17.95 7.61
N SER A 153 -11.08 17.36 8.36
CA SER A 153 -9.85 18.01 8.82
C SER A 153 -8.62 17.20 8.44
N ILE A 154 -7.64 17.83 7.77
CA ILE A 154 -6.43 17.16 7.28
C ILE A 154 -5.15 18.01 7.37
N GLU A 155 -5.32 19.32 7.54
CA GLU A 155 -4.26 20.30 7.37
C GLU A 155 -3.06 20.07 8.30
N ARG A 156 -3.30 19.58 9.53
CA ARG A 156 -2.25 19.26 10.50
C ARG A 156 -1.38 18.10 10.06
N ASN A 157 -1.98 17.05 9.52
CA ASN A 157 -1.25 15.89 9.01
C ASN A 157 -0.52 16.29 7.71
N ALA A 158 -1.16 17.11 6.88
CA ALA A 158 -0.66 17.46 5.56
C ALA A 158 0.39 18.59 5.51
N ARG A 159 0.84 19.09 6.67
CA ARG A 159 1.80 20.22 6.75
C ARG A 159 3.10 19.93 6.00
N THR A 160 3.59 18.71 6.12
CA THR A 160 4.87 18.21 5.59
C THR A 160 4.79 17.75 4.13
N TRP A 161 3.58 17.54 3.60
CA TRP A 161 3.38 16.98 2.25
C TRP A 161 3.57 18.02 1.14
N ARG A 162 3.48 19.32 1.48
CA ARG A 162 3.71 20.41 0.51
C ARG A 162 5.18 20.47 0.08
N GLY A 163 5.40 20.74 -1.20
CA GLY A 163 6.74 20.82 -1.77
C GLY A 163 7.47 19.47 -1.83
N VAL A 164 6.75 18.36 -1.74
CA VAL A 164 7.26 17.01 -2.03
C VAL A 164 7.02 16.72 -3.51
N ASP A 165 8.05 16.21 -4.21
CA ASP A 165 7.99 15.93 -5.64
C ASP A 165 7.18 14.67 -5.96
N ILE A 166 7.28 13.65 -5.11
CA ILE A 166 6.57 12.37 -5.27
C ILE A 166 5.92 11.97 -3.95
N LEU A 167 4.60 11.95 -3.93
CA LEU A 167 3.81 11.49 -2.77
C LEU A 167 3.23 10.11 -3.07
N VAL A 168 3.53 9.13 -2.21
CA VAL A 168 2.96 7.78 -2.26
C VAL A 168 2.05 7.61 -1.05
N PHE A 169 0.74 7.74 -1.27
CA PHE A 169 -0.26 7.61 -0.22
C PHE A 169 -0.74 6.17 -0.05
N ASP A 170 -1.05 5.82 1.18
CA ASP A 170 -1.83 4.65 1.55
C ASP A 170 -2.79 5.04 2.67
N SER A 171 -3.96 4.42 2.67
CA SER A 171 -4.85 4.43 3.83
C SER A 171 -5.94 3.40 3.60
N ALA A 172 -5.90 2.27 4.32
CA ALA A 172 -6.95 1.24 4.18
C ALA A 172 -7.14 0.42 5.45
N HIS A 173 -6.05 0.06 6.12
CA HIS A 173 -6.08 -0.95 7.18
C HIS A 173 -6.86 -0.47 8.40
N TRP A 174 -6.64 0.78 8.79
CA TRP A 174 -7.17 1.36 10.02
C TRP A 174 -8.66 1.64 9.94
N TRP A 175 -9.19 1.94 8.76
CA TRP A 175 -10.63 2.19 8.51
C TRP A 175 -11.53 0.97 8.76
N THR A 176 -10.96 -0.22 8.91
CA THR A 176 -11.71 -1.46 9.19
C THR A 176 -11.51 -1.99 10.59
N HIS A 177 -10.73 -1.30 11.42
CA HIS A 177 -10.61 -1.67 12.82
C HIS A 177 -11.92 -1.39 13.55
N ALA A 178 -12.33 -2.32 14.42
CA ALA A 178 -13.59 -2.25 15.16
C ALA A 178 -13.42 -2.78 16.58
N GLY A 179 -14.36 -2.41 17.46
CA GLY A 179 -14.32 -2.77 18.88
C GLY A 179 -13.05 -2.27 19.55
N LYS A 180 -12.38 -3.14 20.33
CA LYS A 180 -11.15 -2.77 21.07
C LYS A 180 -9.96 -2.36 20.19
N TRP A 181 -10.02 -2.64 18.89
CA TRP A 181 -8.97 -2.28 17.93
C TRP A 181 -9.25 -0.95 17.23
N SER A 182 -10.46 -0.39 17.36
CA SER A 182 -10.80 0.89 16.75
C SER A 182 -9.86 1.97 17.26
N SER A 183 -9.42 2.85 16.35
CA SER A 183 -8.56 3.99 16.69
C SER A 183 -9.35 5.23 17.09
N TRP A 184 -10.67 5.21 16.88
CA TRP A 184 -11.57 6.30 17.25
C TRP A 184 -12.82 5.75 17.95
N ASP A 185 -13.47 6.61 18.70
CA ASP A 185 -14.72 6.35 19.42
C ASP A 185 -15.89 7.13 18.78
N LEU A 186 -15.60 8.29 18.20
CA LEU A 186 -16.57 9.20 17.57
C LEU A 186 -16.06 9.71 16.22
N TYR A 187 -16.98 10.06 15.33
CA TYR A 187 -16.69 10.82 14.12
C TYR A 187 -17.07 12.29 14.31
N MET A 188 -16.36 13.17 13.63
CA MET A 188 -16.75 14.57 13.46
C MET A 188 -16.86 14.92 11.99
N GLU A 189 -17.99 15.50 11.60
CA GLU A 189 -18.26 16.01 10.26
C GLU A 189 -19.04 17.31 10.36
N ASP A 190 -18.56 18.37 9.70
CA ASP A 190 -19.21 19.68 9.64
C ASP A 190 -19.53 20.24 11.04
N GLY A 191 -18.59 20.05 11.97
CA GLY A 191 -18.73 20.47 13.37
C GLY A 191 -19.73 19.66 14.21
N ARG A 192 -20.27 18.55 13.70
CA ARG A 192 -21.20 17.66 14.41
C ARG A 192 -20.55 16.34 14.79
N LEU A 193 -20.79 15.91 16.03
CA LEU A 193 -20.37 14.58 16.51
C LEU A 193 -21.36 13.52 16.03
N VAL A 194 -20.82 12.42 15.50
CA VAL A 194 -21.59 11.26 15.00
C VAL A 194 -21.01 9.99 15.65
N ARG A 195 -21.87 9.16 16.24
CA ARG A 195 -21.49 7.88 16.86
C ARG A 195 -21.56 6.73 15.85
N ASP A 196 -22.70 6.63 15.18
CA ASP A 196 -23.00 5.49 14.30
C ASP A 196 -22.84 5.90 12.84
N MET A 197 -21.65 5.66 12.29
CA MET A 197 -21.38 5.81 10.86
C MET A 197 -20.79 4.52 10.31
N ASN A 198 -21.25 4.13 9.11
CA ASN A 198 -20.63 3.03 8.38
C ASN A 198 -19.16 3.39 8.09
N PRO A 199 -18.18 2.56 8.47
CA PRO A 199 -16.76 2.89 8.29
C PRO A 199 -16.36 3.16 6.83
N MET A 200 -17.05 2.57 5.85
CA MET A 200 -16.78 2.83 4.42
C MET A 200 -17.36 4.17 3.94
N VAL A 201 -18.44 4.64 4.56
CA VAL A 201 -18.93 6.01 4.35
C VAL A 201 -17.96 7.02 4.97
N ALA A 202 -17.45 6.72 6.17
CA ALA A 202 -16.41 7.53 6.80
C ALA A 202 -15.12 7.56 5.96
N TYR A 203 -14.71 6.41 5.42
CA TYR A 203 -13.56 6.30 4.53
C TYR A 203 -13.71 7.12 3.26
N GLU A 204 -14.88 7.07 2.61
CA GLU A 204 -15.17 7.90 1.44
C GLU A 204 -15.08 9.40 1.77
N LYS A 205 -15.63 9.82 2.93
CA LYS A 205 -15.58 11.21 3.39
C LYS A 205 -14.14 11.66 3.65
N GLY A 206 -13.36 10.84 4.37
CA GLY A 206 -11.95 11.14 4.64
C GLY A 206 -11.10 11.24 3.37
N LEU A 207 -11.27 10.30 2.42
CA LEU A 207 -10.61 10.36 1.12
C LEU A 207 -11.08 11.56 0.29
N THR A 208 -12.34 11.96 0.40
CA THR A 208 -12.85 13.17 -0.27
C THR A 208 -12.19 14.42 0.29
N THR A 209 -11.96 14.49 1.60
CA THR A 209 -11.19 15.58 2.24
C THR A 209 -9.74 15.60 1.78
N TRP A 210 -9.09 14.44 1.69
CA TRP A 210 -7.75 14.31 1.10
C TRP A 210 -7.72 14.79 -0.36
N ALA A 211 -8.66 14.35 -1.19
CA ALA A 211 -8.75 14.73 -2.59
C ALA A 211 -8.93 16.24 -2.79
N LYS A 212 -9.77 16.87 -1.94
CA LYS A 212 -9.93 18.33 -1.90
C LYS A 212 -8.64 19.02 -1.51
N TRP A 213 -7.96 18.54 -0.47
CA TRP A 213 -6.68 19.11 -0.04
C TRP A 213 -5.63 19.03 -1.14
N VAL A 214 -5.49 17.89 -1.82
CA VAL A 214 -4.59 17.70 -2.96
C VAL A 214 -4.86 18.76 -4.03
N SER A 215 -6.13 18.91 -4.44
CA SER A 215 -6.53 19.82 -5.51
C SER A 215 -6.30 21.30 -5.17
N LEU A 216 -6.33 21.65 -3.88
CA LEU A 216 -6.16 23.02 -3.40
C LEU A 216 -4.70 23.39 -3.10
N ASN A 217 -3.82 22.41 -2.86
CA ASN A 217 -2.50 22.66 -2.28
C ASN A 217 -1.32 22.17 -3.12
N LEU A 218 -1.56 21.32 -4.13
CA LEU A 218 -0.50 20.73 -4.95
C LEU A 218 -0.64 21.16 -6.40
N ASN A 219 0.49 21.21 -7.10
CA ASN A 219 0.55 21.47 -8.54
C ASN A 219 0.89 20.18 -9.29
N PRO A 220 0.05 19.70 -10.24
CA PRO A 220 0.30 18.45 -10.97
C PRO A 220 1.54 18.48 -11.88
N THR A 221 2.11 19.65 -12.17
CA THR A 221 3.39 19.75 -12.90
C THR A 221 4.61 19.61 -12.01
N GLU A 222 4.45 19.79 -10.69
CA GLU A 222 5.54 19.76 -9.71
C GLU A 222 5.49 18.50 -8.84
N THR A 223 4.29 18.02 -8.51
CA THR A 223 4.06 16.89 -7.63
C THR A 223 3.38 15.75 -8.36
N ARG A 224 4.01 14.57 -8.36
CA ARG A 224 3.39 13.32 -8.79
C ARG A 224 2.77 12.61 -7.60
N ILE A 225 1.51 12.20 -7.73
CA ILE A 225 0.80 11.46 -6.68
C ILE A 225 0.56 10.03 -7.13
N ILE A 226 0.93 9.10 -6.26
CA ILE A 226 0.63 7.68 -6.36
C ILE A 226 -0.21 7.31 -5.13
N PHE A 227 -1.31 6.60 -5.33
CA PHE A 227 -2.10 6.04 -4.23
C PHE A 227 -2.03 4.53 -4.31
N ARG A 228 -1.57 3.88 -3.25
CA ARG A 228 -1.48 2.42 -3.16
C ARG A 228 -2.79 1.83 -2.67
N SER A 229 -3.26 0.80 -3.36
CA SER A 229 -4.46 0.08 -2.94
C SER A 229 -4.25 -0.74 -1.67
N ALA A 230 -5.33 -1.32 -1.15
CA ALA A 230 -5.29 -2.06 0.10
C ALA A 230 -4.35 -3.29 0.03
N SER A 231 -3.40 -3.37 0.96
CA SER A 231 -2.64 -4.61 1.20
C SER A 231 -3.56 -5.72 1.73
N ALA A 232 -3.28 -6.96 1.32
CA ALA A 232 -4.01 -8.12 1.81
C ALA A 232 -3.62 -8.47 3.25
N ARG A 233 -4.59 -8.95 4.02
CA ARG A 233 -4.37 -9.64 5.30
C ARG A 233 -4.69 -11.12 5.11
N HIS A 234 -4.10 -12.00 5.91
CA HIS A 234 -4.31 -13.46 5.82
C HIS A 234 -4.60 -14.06 7.21
N ASN A 235 -5.75 -13.70 7.77
CA ASN A 235 -6.15 -14.10 9.11
C ASN A 235 -7.29 -15.14 9.09
N ARG A 236 -7.80 -15.52 10.27
CA ARG A 236 -8.91 -16.48 10.36
C ARG A 236 -10.21 -15.96 9.74
N ASP A 237 -10.43 -14.65 9.78
CA ASP A 237 -11.69 -14.02 9.34
C ASP A 237 -11.91 -14.12 7.83
N ASN A 238 -10.83 -14.16 7.05
CA ASN A 238 -10.92 -14.35 5.60
C ASN A 238 -10.63 -15.78 5.13
N GLY A 239 -10.37 -16.70 6.07
CA GLY A 239 -10.19 -18.14 5.80
C GLY A 239 -8.78 -18.55 5.38
N TRP A 240 -7.79 -17.65 5.47
CA TRP A 240 -6.43 -17.86 4.96
C TRP A 240 -5.40 -17.61 6.05
N GLN A 241 -5.34 -18.44 7.11
CA GLN A 241 -4.33 -18.26 8.15
C GLN A 241 -2.90 -18.27 7.56
N CYS A 242 -2.07 -17.27 7.90
CA CYS A 242 -0.70 -17.15 7.39
C CYS A 242 0.34 -18.04 8.11
N TYR A 243 -0.03 -18.66 9.24
CA TYR A 243 0.86 -19.54 9.99
C TYR A 243 1.24 -20.80 9.19
N ASN A 244 2.54 -21.12 9.21
CA ASN A 244 3.15 -22.26 8.53
C ASN A 244 2.86 -22.32 7.00
N GLN A 245 2.62 -21.16 6.38
CA GLN A 245 2.49 -21.05 4.92
C GLN A 245 3.85 -20.73 4.30
N LYS A 246 4.26 -21.53 3.32
CA LYS A 246 5.59 -21.45 2.71
C LYS A 246 5.57 -21.16 1.20
N GLU A 247 4.39 -21.21 0.61
CA GLU A 247 4.20 -21.01 -0.83
C GLU A 247 3.03 -20.04 -1.08
N PRO A 248 3.09 -19.25 -2.17
CA PRO A 248 1.96 -18.48 -2.66
C PRO A 248 0.75 -19.37 -2.97
N LEU A 249 -0.42 -18.76 -2.96
CA LEU A 249 -1.59 -19.33 -3.57
C LEU A 249 -1.42 -19.36 -5.09
N GLN A 250 -1.79 -20.47 -5.73
CA GLN A 250 -1.80 -20.57 -7.19
C GLN A 250 -2.94 -19.77 -7.81
N TYR A 251 -4.06 -19.62 -7.09
CA TYR A 251 -5.23 -18.88 -7.53
C TYR A 251 -5.99 -18.30 -6.33
N LEU A 252 -6.69 -17.18 -6.56
CA LEU A 252 -7.61 -16.64 -5.57
C LEU A 252 -8.92 -17.42 -5.61
N GLY A 253 -9.36 -17.92 -4.44
CA GLY A 253 -10.70 -18.48 -4.29
C GLY A 253 -11.78 -17.43 -4.59
N SER A 254 -13.01 -17.87 -4.89
CA SER A 254 -14.14 -16.99 -5.27
C SER A 254 -14.43 -15.86 -4.27
N LYS A 255 -14.19 -16.09 -2.96
CA LYS A 255 -14.30 -15.06 -1.92
C LYS A 255 -13.12 -14.07 -1.95
N ALA A 256 -11.90 -14.52 -2.23
CA ALA A 256 -10.69 -13.70 -2.31
C ALA A 256 -10.60 -12.89 -3.61
N ARG A 257 -11.32 -13.30 -4.67
CA ARG A 257 -11.50 -12.50 -5.91
C ARG A 257 -12.37 -11.27 -5.72
N ARG A 258 -13.08 -11.12 -4.59
CA ARG A 258 -13.87 -9.92 -4.33
C ARG A 258 -12.92 -8.78 -4.00
N ILE A 259 -12.92 -7.76 -4.87
CA ILE A 259 -12.22 -6.50 -4.64
C ILE A 259 -12.63 -5.97 -3.25
N PRO A 260 -11.67 -5.68 -2.33
CA PRO A 260 -11.97 -5.09 -1.04
C PRO A 260 -12.82 -3.83 -1.21
N VAL A 261 -13.78 -3.63 -0.31
CA VAL A 261 -14.71 -2.49 -0.40
C VAL A 261 -13.93 -1.17 -0.36
N GLN A 262 -12.84 -1.11 0.41
CA GLN A 262 -11.91 0.02 0.46
C GLN A 262 -11.35 0.33 -0.92
N THR A 263 -10.86 -0.68 -1.66
CA THR A 263 -10.31 -0.47 -3.01
C THR A 263 -11.36 0.07 -3.98
N ARG A 264 -12.63 -0.32 -3.83
CA ARG A 264 -13.73 0.25 -4.63
C ARG A 264 -13.97 1.71 -4.29
N VAL A 265 -14.13 2.04 -3.00
CA VAL A 265 -14.33 3.42 -2.53
C VAL A 265 -13.17 4.32 -2.97
N LEU A 266 -11.93 3.83 -2.87
CA LEU A 266 -10.75 4.53 -3.36
C LEU A 266 -10.88 4.84 -4.86
N LYS A 267 -11.15 3.83 -5.70
CA LYS A 267 -11.33 4.02 -7.14
C LYS A 267 -12.43 5.04 -7.45
N ASP A 268 -13.54 4.99 -6.73
CA ASP A 268 -14.65 5.94 -6.91
C ASP A 268 -14.25 7.38 -6.55
N VAL A 269 -13.43 7.59 -5.52
CA VAL A 269 -12.88 8.92 -5.20
C VAL A 269 -11.88 9.37 -6.26
N LEU A 270 -10.92 8.51 -6.66
CA LEU A 270 -9.91 8.85 -7.67
C LEU A 270 -10.55 9.21 -9.01
N ASN A 271 -11.59 8.50 -9.43
CA ASN A 271 -12.34 8.79 -10.66
C ASN A 271 -13.04 10.16 -10.66
N ARG A 272 -13.27 10.75 -9.48
CA ARG A 272 -13.88 12.09 -9.32
C ARG A 272 -12.82 13.20 -9.25
N MET A 273 -11.54 12.86 -9.15
CA MET A 273 -10.46 13.84 -9.05
C MET A 273 -10.06 14.38 -10.43
N SER A 274 -9.83 15.69 -10.49
CA SER A 274 -9.19 16.33 -11.65
C SER A 274 -7.65 16.28 -11.56
N PHE A 275 -7.11 16.25 -10.34
CA PHE A 275 -5.67 16.07 -10.12
C PHE A 275 -5.27 14.63 -10.52
N PRO A 276 -4.28 14.43 -11.40
CA PRO A 276 -3.86 13.09 -11.81
C PRO A 276 -3.26 12.30 -10.65
N VAL A 277 -3.83 11.13 -10.36
CA VAL A 277 -3.33 10.19 -9.35
C VAL A 277 -3.09 8.84 -10.01
N TYR A 278 -1.89 8.30 -9.87
CA TYR A 278 -1.57 6.95 -10.33
C TYR A 278 -1.98 5.94 -9.25
N LEU A 279 -2.83 4.98 -9.60
CA LEU A 279 -3.20 3.89 -8.71
C LEU A 279 -2.11 2.79 -8.76
N GLN A 280 -1.41 2.58 -7.66
CA GLN A 280 -0.54 1.42 -7.46
C GLN A 280 -1.40 0.26 -6.93
N GLU A 281 -2.01 -0.49 -7.85
CA GLU A 281 -2.92 -1.58 -7.52
C GLU A 281 -2.16 -2.86 -7.14
N ILE A 282 -1.99 -3.06 -5.83
CA ILE A 282 -1.23 -4.18 -5.25
C ILE A 282 -2.11 -5.27 -4.63
N THR A 283 -3.43 -5.06 -4.54
CA THR A 283 -4.32 -5.92 -3.75
C THR A 283 -4.27 -7.37 -4.23
N ALA A 284 -4.47 -7.60 -5.54
CA ALA A 284 -4.55 -8.95 -6.09
C ALA A 284 -3.22 -9.73 -5.93
N MET A 285 -2.09 -9.11 -6.28
CA MET A 285 -0.78 -9.75 -6.10
C MET A 285 -0.51 -10.08 -4.64
N SER A 286 -0.89 -9.18 -3.72
CA SER A 286 -0.64 -9.38 -2.29
C SER A 286 -1.54 -10.47 -1.73
N SER A 287 -2.79 -10.60 -2.20
CA SER A 287 -3.73 -11.66 -1.79
C SER A 287 -3.27 -13.07 -2.15
N LEU A 288 -2.31 -13.22 -3.06
CA LEU A 288 -1.72 -14.53 -3.37
C LEU A 288 -0.60 -14.90 -2.39
N ARG A 289 -0.12 -13.97 -1.56
CA ARG A 289 1.15 -14.11 -0.83
C ARG A 289 1.02 -14.41 0.64
N ARG A 290 0.10 -15.28 1.04
CA ARG A 290 -0.03 -15.66 2.48
C ARG A 290 1.27 -16.17 3.12
N ASP A 291 2.23 -16.65 2.32
CA ASP A 291 3.58 -17.07 2.71
C ASP A 291 4.50 -15.91 3.11
N GLY A 292 4.24 -14.69 2.64
CA GLY A 292 5.12 -13.54 2.83
C GLY A 292 4.98 -12.81 4.18
N HIS A 293 4.06 -13.24 5.05
CA HIS A 293 3.83 -12.60 6.35
C HIS A 293 4.85 -13.02 7.42
N PRO A 294 5.17 -12.16 8.41
CA PRO A 294 5.96 -12.55 9.58
C PRO A 294 5.35 -13.71 10.35
N SER A 295 4.02 -13.76 10.46
CA SER A 295 3.32 -14.77 11.23
C SER A 295 3.85 -14.82 12.68
N ALA A 296 4.37 -15.95 13.13
CA ALA A 296 4.99 -16.13 14.44
C ALA A 296 6.35 -15.45 14.60
N TYR A 297 6.96 -14.99 13.50
CA TYR A 297 8.32 -14.46 13.46
C TYR A 297 8.36 -12.93 13.45
N ALA A 298 7.33 -12.28 14.01
CA ALA A 298 7.34 -10.83 14.28
C ALA A 298 8.18 -10.49 15.52
N GLU A 299 8.48 -11.46 16.37
CA GLU A 299 9.40 -11.33 17.49
C GLU A 299 10.45 -12.44 17.44
N PRO A 300 11.65 -12.24 18.01
CA PRO A 300 12.66 -13.28 18.04
C PRO A 300 12.20 -14.52 18.82
N VAL A 301 12.28 -15.68 18.18
CA VAL A 301 11.92 -16.96 18.79
C VAL A 301 13.16 -17.55 19.49
N TYR A 302 13.49 -17.05 20.70
CA TYR A 302 14.68 -17.51 21.44
C TYR A 302 14.45 -18.78 22.28
N ASP A 303 13.24 -19.02 22.79
CA ASP A 303 12.96 -20.17 23.70
C ASP A 303 11.48 -20.61 23.74
N SER A 304 10.66 -20.11 22.81
CA SER A 304 9.20 -20.24 22.84
C SER A 304 8.67 -20.93 21.59
N ASP A 305 7.60 -21.72 21.70
CA ASP A 305 6.99 -22.37 20.53
C ASP A 305 6.49 -21.29 19.56
N PRO A 306 6.92 -21.26 18.27
CA PRO A 306 6.39 -20.32 17.28
C PRO A 306 4.86 -20.31 17.24
N GLY A 307 4.22 -21.47 17.46
CA GLY A 307 2.75 -21.59 17.48
C GLY A 307 2.06 -20.87 18.65
N SER A 308 2.81 -20.46 19.67
CA SER A 308 2.28 -19.77 20.86
C SER A 308 2.20 -18.25 20.72
N HIS A 309 2.85 -17.65 19.71
CA HIS A 309 2.80 -16.21 19.47
C HIS A 309 1.57 -15.82 18.68
N ALA A 310 1.03 -14.63 18.96
CA ALA A 310 0.02 -14.02 18.11
C ALA A 310 0.62 -13.83 16.71
N SER A 311 0.05 -14.50 15.69
CA SER A 311 0.56 -14.40 14.33
C SER A 311 0.28 -13.03 13.72
N ASP A 312 1.32 -12.33 13.29
CA ASP A 312 1.16 -11.15 12.43
C ASP A 312 0.90 -11.60 10.99
N CYS A 313 -0.37 -11.52 10.59
CA CYS A 313 -0.81 -11.78 9.22
C CYS A 313 -1.27 -10.50 8.50
N THR A 314 -0.69 -9.35 8.87
CA THR A 314 -1.00 -8.03 8.34
C THR A 314 0.22 -7.39 7.70
N HIS A 315 1.36 -7.36 8.40
CA HIS A 315 2.63 -6.85 7.87
C HIS A 315 3.37 -7.92 7.05
N TRP A 316 4.47 -7.56 6.43
CA TRP A 316 5.21 -8.40 5.49
C TRP A 316 6.67 -8.54 5.89
N CYS A 317 7.20 -9.76 5.77
CA CYS A 317 8.63 -10.01 5.91
C CYS A 317 9.41 -9.18 4.90
N LEU A 318 10.59 -8.70 5.31
CA LEU A 318 11.57 -8.05 4.45
C LEU A 318 12.90 -8.82 4.45
N PRO A 319 13.48 -9.12 3.29
CA PRO A 319 12.95 -8.89 1.92
C PRO A 319 11.69 -9.73 1.65
N GLY A 320 10.86 -9.30 0.70
CA GLY A 320 9.57 -9.95 0.43
C GLY A 320 8.60 -9.16 -0.45
N VAL A 321 7.31 -9.30 -0.17
CA VAL A 321 6.21 -8.75 -0.99
C VAL A 321 6.32 -7.23 -1.24
N PRO A 322 6.69 -6.40 -0.25
CA PRO A 322 6.85 -4.96 -0.48
C PRO A 322 7.95 -4.60 -1.49
N ASP A 323 8.91 -5.49 -1.75
CA ASP A 323 9.93 -5.28 -2.77
C ASP A 323 9.28 -5.25 -4.17
N SER A 324 8.33 -6.14 -4.43
CA SER A 324 7.57 -6.13 -5.69
C SER A 324 6.62 -4.94 -5.79
N TRP A 325 6.10 -4.42 -4.67
CA TRP A 325 5.41 -3.14 -4.70
C TRP A 325 6.36 -2.03 -5.13
N ASN A 326 7.58 -2.01 -4.60
CA ASN A 326 8.59 -1.01 -4.99
C ASN A 326 9.10 -1.19 -6.43
N GLU A 327 9.11 -2.41 -6.99
CA GLU A 327 9.32 -2.62 -8.43
C GLU A 327 8.20 -2.03 -9.28
N MET A 328 6.94 -2.18 -8.85
CA MET A 328 5.80 -1.52 -9.50
C MET A 328 5.87 0.01 -9.36
N LEU A 329 6.23 0.52 -8.18
CA LEU A 329 6.46 1.96 -7.95
C LEU A 329 7.55 2.49 -8.89
N TYR A 330 8.67 1.78 -9.01
CA TYR A 330 9.73 2.12 -9.94
C TYR A 330 9.22 2.16 -11.39
N ALA A 331 8.44 1.16 -11.81
CA ALA A 331 7.82 1.14 -13.13
C ALA A 331 6.88 2.33 -13.39
N LEU A 332 6.13 2.80 -12.38
CA LEU A 332 5.26 3.99 -12.47
C LEU A 332 6.05 5.31 -12.51
N LEU A 333 7.34 5.29 -12.18
CA LEU A 333 8.25 6.44 -12.21
C LEU A 333 9.20 6.43 -13.43
N LEU A 334 9.17 5.36 -14.23
CA LEU A 334 9.86 5.30 -15.52
C LEU A 334 9.22 6.28 -16.50
#